data_AF-A0A954W3W7-F1
#
_entry.id   AF-A0A954W3W7-F1
#
_cell.length_a   1.000
_cell.length_b   1.000
_cell.length_c   1.000
_cell.angle_alpha   90.00
_cell.angle_beta   90.00
_cell.angle_gamma   90.00
#
_symmetry.space_group_name_H-M   'P 1'
#
loop_
_entity.id
_entity.type
_entity.pdbx_description
1 polymer ?
#
loop_
_entity_poly.entity_id
_entity_poly.type
_entity_poly.pdbx_seq_one_letter_code
_entity_poly.pdbx_strand_id
1 'polypeptide(L)'
;MRPELKRSRRHARRQFPAALRSANFAATTIVLGAWLLVESSVLAAPPTLNYFYPPGLQRGQTREITASGSFANWPAEVWIDRAGLSVACAADKGKLTVTAADDAEPGVYWLRVRDAEGASAVKPLIVGTLPETDEKEPNNAPNEPQKLAESTVVNGRLEKSGDVDGYAISLAEGDVLVASLVGNAILGSPMDAVLQICDARGFILEQTDDSGGLDPRLTFTATKAGDYTVRTFAFPSTPNSTVNFAGADTFVYRLSITKGPFVDHALPLAFARNSATEVRLSGWNLAGEQATQTVEAPTEDANAVRVFSPDADGFVDLPVIDGPVLVAAEDNSLEQPQTIAPPIDVSGRLAAEQTHAFRFTATKGKKLRLKVLARTLLSPLDAVLLVFDSTGKMLQEIDDVARQRDPELVFTPPADGDYTVAVRDLHRRGGDRFVYRLSVSEVQPDFALSLAADSFVLKAGEPLEIAVTIDRRDGFSEPIEVSVDGLPDGVSAETATSESKGDSAKSVKLKLTSGKVGATGPIRIVGRTGGDTPQQRVAEFDTTDPRWRLSDAWLTVTTK
;
A
#
# COMPACT_ATOMS: atom_id res chain seq x y z
N MET A 1 47.64 -29.64 55.07
CA MET A 1 48.77 -30.38 54.44
C MET A 1 49.01 -29.86 53.02
N ARG A 2 50.22 -29.99 52.49
CA ARG A 2 50.59 -29.88 51.05
C ARG A 2 50.34 -31.24 50.34
N PRO A 3 50.59 -31.46 49.02
CA PRO A 3 51.26 -30.61 48.00
C PRO A 3 50.58 -30.48 46.60
N GLU A 4 51.27 -29.77 45.70
CA GLU A 4 51.05 -29.68 44.25
C GLU A 4 51.35 -30.99 43.48
N LEU A 5 51.05 -31.05 42.17
CA LEU A 5 51.89 -31.75 41.19
C LEU A 5 51.68 -31.27 39.72
N LYS A 6 52.74 -31.28 38.89
CA LYS A 6 52.78 -30.80 37.48
C LYS A 6 53.11 -31.92 36.46
N ARG A 7 52.40 -31.99 35.32
CA ARG A 7 52.72 -32.68 34.02
C ARG A 7 51.86 -32.01 32.92
N SER A 8 52.26 -31.57 31.71
CA SER A 8 53.52 -31.48 30.93
C SER A 8 53.92 -32.64 29.98
N ARG A 9 54.48 -32.26 28.79
CA ARG A 9 54.85 -33.05 27.57
C ARG A 9 53.65 -33.45 26.66
N ARG A 10 53.76 -33.53 25.31
CA ARG A 10 54.86 -33.20 24.34
C ARG A 10 54.26 -33.00 22.93
N HIS A 11 54.86 -32.14 22.09
CA HIS A 11 54.65 -32.16 20.62
C HIS A 11 55.46 -33.28 19.95
N ALA A 12 55.03 -33.73 18.77
CA ALA A 12 55.78 -34.58 17.86
C ALA A 12 55.88 -33.94 16.47
N ARG A 13 57.11 -33.79 15.94
CA ARG A 13 57.36 -33.39 14.54
C ARG A 13 57.39 -34.63 13.64
N ARG A 14 57.07 -34.45 12.36
CA ARG A 14 57.75 -35.14 11.26
C ARG A 14 58.17 -34.11 10.20
N GLN A 15 59.40 -34.26 9.72
CA GLN A 15 60.05 -33.56 8.60
C GLN A 15 60.91 -34.62 7.86
N PHE A 16 61.49 -34.21 6.72
CA PHE A 16 62.50 -34.86 5.83
C PHE A 16 61.96 -35.06 4.39
N PRO A 17 62.84 -35.00 3.36
CA PRO A 17 63.47 -33.75 2.93
C PRO A 17 63.37 -33.54 1.39
N ALA A 18 64.00 -32.49 0.87
CA ALA A 18 64.08 -32.19 -0.58
C ALA A 18 65.39 -32.69 -1.23
N ALA A 19 65.38 -32.90 -2.56
CA ALA A 19 66.53 -32.59 -3.45
C ALA A 19 66.22 -32.64 -4.96
N LEU A 20 66.20 -31.45 -5.58
CA LEU A 20 66.75 -31.04 -6.89
C LEU A 20 66.83 -31.98 -8.13
N ARG A 21 66.31 -31.41 -9.24
CA ARG A 21 66.91 -31.27 -10.60
C ARG A 21 67.33 -32.51 -11.42
N SER A 22 66.66 -32.67 -12.55
CA SER A 22 67.28 -32.55 -13.89
C SER A 22 66.23 -32.13 -14.93
N ALA A 23 66.66 -31.69 -16.11
CA ALA A 23 65.78 -31.36 -17.25
C ALA A 23 66.53 -31.55 -18.56
N ASN A 24 65.87 -32.09 -19.60
CA ASN A 24 65.92 -31.56 -20.97
C ASN A 24 65.07 -32.38 -21.98
N PHE A 25 64.41 -31.62 -22.86
CA PHE A 25 64.06 -31.90 -24.27
C PHE A 25 63.28 -33.16 -24.70
N ALA A 26 62.00 -32.89 -24.99
CA ALA A 26 61.38 -33.01 -26.32
C ALA A 26 61.09 -34.39 -26.96
N ALA A 27 59.79 -34.66 -27.13
CA ALA A 27 59.23 -35.24 -28.35
C ALA A 27 57.88 -34.56 -28.65
N THR A 28 57.65 -34.12 -29.88
CA THR A 28 56.40 -33.45 -30.29
C THR A 28 55.34 -34.48 -30.66
N THR A 29 54.09 -34.29 -30.20
CA THR A 29 52.92 -34.98 -30.77
C THR A 29 51.74 -34.02 -30.76
N ILE A 30 51.26 -33.66 -31.94
CA ILE A 30 50.08 -32.79 -32.11
C ILE A 30 48.85 -33.69 -32.01
N VAL A 31 48.04 -33.49 -30.97
CA VAL A 31 46.68 -34.05 -30.89
C VAL A 31 45.71 -32.90 -31.14
N LEU A 32 44.89 -33.02 -32.18
CA LEU A 32 43.87 -32.03 -32.52
C LEU A 32 42.69 -32.15 -31.54
N GLY A 33 42.81 -31.47 -30.40
CA GLY A 33 41.71 -31.33 -29.44
C GLY A 33 40.63 -30.41 -29.98
N ALA A 34 39.62 -30.97 -30.64
CA ALA A 34 38.45 -30.23 -31.08
C ALA A 34 37.58 -29.86 -29.86
N TRP A 35 37.85 -28.70 -29.27
CA TRP A 35 37.01 -28.12 -28.22
C TRP A 35 35.65 -27.74 -28.81
N LEU A 36 34.61 -28.54 -28.55
CA LEU A 36 33.24 -28.04 -28.63
C LEU A 36 33.08 -27.00 -27.51
N LEU A 37 33.17 -25.72 -27.89
CA LEU A 37 32.57 -24.65 -27.12
C LEU A 37 31.06 -24.83 -27.17
N VAL A 38 30.52 -25.56 -26.19
CA VAL A 38 29.11 -25.46 -25.84
C VAL A 38 28.93 -24.07 -25.26
N GLU A 39 28.49 -23.12 -26.10
CA GLU A 39 28.07 -21.80 -25.67
C GLU A 39 26.90 -21.95 -24.70
N SER A 40 27.25 -22.03 -23.42
CA SER A 40 26.29 -22.04 -22.33
C SER A 40 25.77 -20.63 -22.21
N SER A 41 24.69 -20.32 -22.95
CA SER A 41 24.00 -19.03 -22.89
C SER A 41 23.40 -18.84 -21.50
N VAL A 42 24.23 -18.35 -20.56
CA VAL A 42 23.78 -17.97 -19.23
C VAL A 42 22.77 -16.85 -19.41
N LEU A 43 21.49 -17.17 -19.21
CA LEU A 43 20.42 -16.18 -19.24
C LEU A 43 20.69 -15.14 -18.15
N ALA A 44 20.54 -13.87 -18.50
CA ALA A 44 20.46 -12.82 -17.51
C ALA A 44 19.22 -13.07 -16.63
N ALA A 45 19.33 -12.75 -15.34
CA ALA A 45 18.16 -12.78 -14.46
C ALA A 45 17.26 -11.57 -14.77
N PRO A 46 15.93 -11.71 -14.63
CA PRO A 46 15.00 -10.58 -14.65
C PRO A 46 15.43 -9.45 -13.70
N PRO A 47 15.12 -8.18 -14.02
CA PRO A 47 15.44 -7.06 -13.16
C PRO A 47 14.72 -7.17 -11.81
N THR A 48 15.45 -6.98 -10.71
CA THR A 48 14.86 -6.89 -9.36
C THR A 48 14.82 -5.44 -8.90
N LEU A 49 13.81 -5.08 -8.11
CA LEU A 49 13.60 -3.73 -7.59
C LEU A 49 13.16 -3.83 -6.12
N ASN A 50 13.96 -3.25 -5.23
CA ASN A 50 13.79 -3.35 -3.78
C ASN A 50 13.02 -2.12 -3.24
N TYR A 51 13.47 -0.92 -3.62
CA TYR A 51 12.93 0.39 -3.23
C TYR A 51 13.52 1.48 -4.15
N PHE A 52 12.93 2.67 -4.11
CA PHE A 52 13.54 3.90 -4.64
C PHE A 52 14.12 4.75 -3.51
N TYR A 53 15.26 5.37 -3.75
CA TYR A 53 15.82 6.42 -2.88
C TYR A 53 16.31 7.61 -3.72
N PRO A 54 15.70 8.80 -3.59
CA PRO A 54 14.56 9.12 -2.73
C PRO A 54 13.28 8.34 -3.07
N PRO A 55 12.35 8.18 -2.11
CA PRO A 55 11.03 7.59 -2.33
C PRO A 55 10.01 8.53 -3.00
N GLY A 56 10.37 9.79 -3.29
CA GLY A 56 9.45 10.77 -3.89
C GLY A 56 10.11 11.95 -4.61
N LEU A 57 9.26 12.85 -5.11
CA LEU A 57 9.59 14.13 -5.72
C LEU A 57 8.37 15.08 -5.71
N GLN A 58 8.60 16.39 -5.78
CA GLN A 58 7.52 17.37 -5.92
C GLN A 58 6.91 17.33 -7.35
N ARG A 59 5.62 17.65 -7.52
CA ARG A 59 5.05 17.91 -8.85
C ARG A 59 5.80 19.05 -9.56
N GLY A 60 5.93 18.97 -10.88
CA GLY A 60 6.78 19.87 -11.68
C GLY A 60 8.30 19.67 -11.50
N GLN A 61 8.75 18.78 -10.59
CA GLN A 61 10.18 18.56 -10.35
C GLN A 61 10.76 17.52 -11.34
N THR A 62 11.96 17.81 -11.85
CA THR A 62 12.86 16.81 -12.44
C THR A 62 13.98 16.48 -11.46
N ARG A 63 14.22 15.19 -11.22
CA ARG A 63 15.13 14.70 -10.18
C ARG A 63 15.84 13.38 -10.55
N GLU A 64 17.08 13.20 -10.12
CA GLU A 64 17.72 11.86 -10.08
C GLU A 64 17.22 11.05 -8.87
N ILE A 65 16.79 9.82 -9.14
CA ILE A 65 16.31 8.84 -8.17
C ILE A 65 17.08 7.53 -8.36
N THR A 66 17.47 6.89 -7.25
CA THR A 66 18.20 5.61 -7.25
C THR A 66 17.21 4.47 -7.11
N ALA A 67 17.09 3.62 -8.13
CA ALA A 67 16.42 2.34 -8.06
C ALA A 67 17.38 1.32 -7.43
N SER A 68 17.06 0.82 -6.23
CA SER A 68 17.86 -0.23 -5.57
C SER A 68 17.44 -1.60 -6.08
N GLY A 69 18.39 -2.42 -6.55
CA GLY A 69 18.10 -3.74 -7.11
C GLY A 69 19.19 -4.28 -8.03
N SER A 70 18.88 -5.34 -8.77
CA SER A 70 19.76 -5.93 -9.79
C SER A 70 19.17 -5.75 -11.18
N PHE A 71 19.85 -4.95 -12.01
CA PHE A 71 19.47 -4.71 -13.40
C PHE A 71 20.55 -5.33 -14.28
N ALA A 72 20.32 -6.52 -14.84
CA ALA A 72 21.34 -7.19 -15.65
C ALA A 72 21.61 -6.37 -16.93
N ASN A 73 20.56 -6.12 -17.69
CA ASN A 73 20.54 -5.19 -18.82
C ASN A 73 20.40 -3.74 -18.31
N TRP A 74 21.06 -2.79 -18.99
CA TRP A 74 20.92 -1.36 -18.72
C TRP A 74 21.36 -0.54 -19.95
N PRO A 75 20.69 0.56 -20.34
CA PRO A 75 19.45 1.09 -19.74
C PRO A 75 18.28 0.09 -19.86
N ALA A 76 17.40 0.11 -18.86
CA ALA A 76 16.16 -0.67 -18.84
C ALA A 76 14.97 0.20 -19.25
N GLU A 77 13.82 -0.41 -19.46
CA GLU A 77 12.55 0.32 -19.59
C GLU A 77 11.84 0.39 -18.23
N VAL A 78 11.03 1.42 -18.02
CA VAL A 78 10.22 1.60 -16.80
C VAL A 78 8.75 1.69 -17.21
N TRP A 79 7.91 0.90 -16.54
CA TRP A 79 6.46 1.03 -16.59
C TRP A 79 5.96 1.80 -15.38
N ILE A 80 4.88 2.55 -15.56
CA ILE A 80 4.19 3.37 -14.57
C ILE A 80 2.70 3.06 -14.71
N ASP A 81 2.00 2.92 -13.59
CA ASP A 81 0.56 2.62 -13.54
C ASP A 81 -0.35 3.70 -14.16
N ARG A 82 0.04 4.98 -14.00
CA ARG A 82 -0.78 6.13 -14.39
C ARG A 82 0.04 7.32 -14.91
N ALA A 83 -0.63 8.25 -15.59
CA ALA A 83 -0.02 9.42 -16.20
C ALA A 83 0.38 10.51 -15.16
N GLY A 84 1.34 11.36 -15.54
CA GLY A 84 1.87 12.46 -14.72
C GLY A 84 3.35 12.33 -14.37
N LEU A 85 3.93 11.14 -14.53
CA LEU A 85 5.39 10.92 -14.45
C LEU A 85 5.98 10.57 -15.82
N SER A 86 7.25 10.94 -16.02
CA SER A 86 8.11 10.41 -17.08
C SER A 86 9.47 10.02 -16.50
N VAL A 87 10.10 8.98 -17.06
CA VAL A 87 11.31 8.37 -16.51
C VAL A 87 12.30 8.06 -17.62
N ALA A 88 13.58 8.42 -17.42
CA ALA A 88 14.69 8.05 -18.28
C ALA A 88 15.82 7.42 -17.48
N CYS A 89 16.37 6.30 -17.96
CA CYS A 89 17.58 5.71 -17.38
C CYS A 89 18.81 6.58 -17.69
N ALA A 90 19.56 6.95 -16.65
CA ALA A 90 20.86 7.61 -16.79
C ALA A 90 21.96 6.60 -17.19
N ALA A 91 23.18 7.10 -17.42
CA ALA A 91 24.32 6.25 -17.80
C ALA A 91 24.69 5.25 -16.70
N ASP A 92 24.62 5.65 -15.44
CA ASP A 92 24.90 4.80 -14.30
C ASP A 92 23.75 3.83 -14.00
N LYS A 93 24.10 2.57 -13.73
CA LYS A 93 23.14 1.48 -13.52
C LYS A 93 22.31 1.72 -12.26
N GLY A 94 20.99 1.69 -12.41
CA GLY A 94 20.04 1.97 -11.31
C GLY A 94 19.78 3.46 -11.06
N LYS A 95 20.29 4.38 -11.88
CA LYS A 95 20.01 5.82 -11.78
C LYS A 95 18.92 6.24 -12.77
N LEU A 96 17.83 6.81 -12.27
CA LEU A 96 16.68 7.25 -13.04
C LEU A 96 16.55 8.77 -12.95
N THR A 97 16.50 9.45 -14.09
CA THR A 97 15.97 10.82 -14.15
C THR A 97 14.45 10.71 -14.22
N VAL A 98 13.77 11.11 -13.16
CA VAL A 98 12.30 11.14 -13.05
C VAL A 98 11.83 12.58 -13.14
N THR A 99 10.80 12.84 -13.94
CA THR A 99 10.12 14.14 -14.02
C THR A 99 8.66 13.95 -13.71
N ALA A 100 8.17 14.64 -12.68
CA ALA A 100 6.74 14.85 -12.48
C ALA A 100 6.30 16.08 -13.28
N ALA A 101 5.16 15.98 -13.97
CA ALA A 101 4.55 17.11 -14.66
C ALA A 101 4.02 18.15 -13.65
N ASP A 102 3.82 19.40 -14.09
CA ASP A 102 3.28 20.48 -13.24
C ASP A 102 1.85 20.18 -12.77
N ASP A 103 1.09 19.44 -13.59
CA ASP A 103 -0.27 18.97 -13.35
C ASP A 103 -0.35 17.53 -12.80
N ALA A 104 0.79 16.93 -12.44
CA ALA A 104 0.82 15.58 -11.86
C ALA A 104 0.02 15.52 -10.54
N GLU A 105 -0.97 14.62 -10.49
CA GLU A 105 -1.74 14.36 -9.29
C GLU A 105 -0.83 13.89 -8.15
N PRO A 106 -0.90 14.50 -6.96
CA PRO A 106 -0.15 14.04 -5.78
C PRO A 106 -0.42 12.58 -5.39
N GLY A 107 0.43 12.06 -4.53
CA GLY A 107 0.33 10.73 -3.92
C GLY A 107 1.05 9.64 -4.70
N VAL A 108 0.63 8.39 -4.49
CA VAL A 108 1.34 7.20 -4.97
C VAL A 108 1.22 7.04 -6.49
N TYR A 109 2.34 6.67 -7.09
CA TYR A 109 2.52 6.08 -8.42
C TYR A 109 3.22 4.72 -8.27
N TRP A 110 2.84 3.71 -9.05
CA TRP A 110 3.44 2.38 -9.00
C TRP A 110 4.32 2.12 -10.22
N LEU A 111 5.63 1.98 -9.99
CA LEU A 111 6.63 1.80 -11.02
C LEU A 111 7.21 0.37 -10.99
N ARG A 112 7.53 -0.19 -12.15
CA ARG A 112 8.38 -1.40 -12.27
C ARG A 112 9.45 -1.23 -13.35
N VAL A 113 10.63 -1.79 -13.13
CA VAL A 113 11.74 -1.82 -14.10
C VAL A 113 11.65 -3.12 -14.91
N ARG A 114 11.86 -3.07 -16.23
CA ARG A 114 11.71 -4.21 -17.12
C ARG A 114 12.71 -4.23 -18.28
N ASP A 115 12.96 -5.42 -18.81
CA ASP A 115 13.77 -5.67 -19.99
C ASP A 115 13.22 -6.87 -20.80
N ALA A 116 14.05 -7.51 -21.63
CA ALA A 116 13.68 -8.66 -22.45
C ALA A 116 13.70 -10.00 -21.69
N GLU A 117 14.24 -10.03 -20.47
CA GLU A 117 14.33 -11.21 -19.61
C GLU A 117 13.21 -11.23 -18.56
N GLY A 118 12.70 -10.06 -18.13
CA GLY A 118 11.49 -9.98 -17.32
C GLY A 118 11.13 -8.57 -16.86
N ALA A 119 10.35 -8.49 -15.78
CA ALA A 119 10.07 -7.25 -15.06
C ALA A 119 10.23 -7.46 -13.56
N SER A 120 10.51 -6.37 -12.84
CA SER A 120 10.53 -6.36 -11.39
C SER A 120 9.12 -6.40 -10.81
N ALA A 121 9.05 -6.71 -9.51
CA ALA A 121 7.93 -6.32 -8.68
C ALA A 121 7.66 -4.80 -8.79
N VAL A 122 6.41 -4.39 -8.63
CA VAL A 122 6.06 -2.96 -8.49
C VAL A 122 6.63 -2.36 -7.20
N LYS A 123 7.01 -1.08 -7.25
CA LYS A 123 7.37 -0.27 -6.08
C LYS A 123 6.75 1.13 -6.18
N PRO A 124 6.38 1.74 -5.04
CA PRO A 124 5.76 3.04 -5.02
C PRO A 124 6.80 4.16 -5.18
N LEU A 125 6.39 5.24 -5.84
CA LEU A 125 7.03 6.54 -5.80
C LEU A 125 5.95 7.58 -5.45
N ILE A 126 6.24 8.51 -4.54
CA ILE A 126 5.25 9.47 -4.04
C ILE A 126 5.49 10.86 -4.62
N VAL A 127 4.47 11.42 -5.29
CA VAL A 127 4.49 12.81 -5.77
C VAL A 127 3.92 13.75 -4.69
N GLY A 128 4.65 14.82 -4.36
CA GLY A 128 4.26 15.82 -3.37
C GLY A 128 3.81 17.16 -3.95
N THR A 129 3.09 17.94 -3.14
CA THR A 129 2.80 19.37 -3.38
C THR A 129 3.87 20.28 -2.78
N LEU A 130 4.35 19.95 -1.58
CA LEU A 130 5.37 20.73 -0.84
C LEU A 130 6.78 20.63 -1.45
N PRO A 131 7.66 21.62 -1.19
CA PRO A 131 9.08 21.51 -1.49
C PRO A 131 9.72 20.30 -0.81
N GLU A 132 10.59 19.59 -1.53
CA GLU A 132 11.30 18.42 -0.98
C GLU A 132 12.79 18.70 -0.72
N THR A 133 13.33 18.06 0.31
CA THR A 133 14.76 18.03 0.60
C THR A 133 15.22 16.62 0.97
N ASP A 134 16.53 16.41 0.98
CA ASP A 134 17.13 15.16 1.46
C ASP A 134 17.64 15.34 2.89
N GLU A 135 17.74 14.22 3.61
CA GLU A 135 18.58 14.13 4.80
C GLU A 135 20.05 14.46 4.52
N LYS A 136 20.75 14.94 5.55
CA LYS A 136 22.15 15.37 5.52
C LYS A 136 22.83 14.95 6.80
N GLU A 137 23.41 13.75 6.78
CA GLU A 137 24.22 13.21 7.87
C GLU A 137 25.53 14.00 8.08
N PRO A 138 26.03 14.13 9.33
CA PRO A 138 25.43 13.66 10.57
C PRO A 138 24.31 14.61 11.08
N ASN A 139 23.18 14.04 11.49
CA ASN A 139 22.06 14.78 12.11
C ASN A 139 21.69 14.25 13.51
N ASN A 140 22.29 13.14 13.96
CA ASN A 140 21.72 12.32 15.05
C ASN A 140 21.85 12.93 16.45
N ALA A 141 22.75 13.90 16.64
CA ALA A 141 22.97 14.52 17.94
C ALA A 141 21.86 15.55 18.24
N PRO A 142 21.20 15.52 19.43
CA PRO A 142 20.08 16.43 19.74
C PRO A 142 20.38 17.94 19.65
N ASN A 143 21.66 18.32 19.61
CA ASN A 143 22.15 19.69 19.46
C ASN A 143 22.66 20.04 18.04
N GLU A 144 22.72 19.06 17.14
CA GLU A 144 23.14 19.22 15.73
C GLU A 144 22.08 18.66 14.72
N PRO A 145 20.76 18.86 14.92
CA PRO A 145 19.76 18.45 13.93
C PRO A 145 19.89 19.24 12.62
N GLN A 146 19.50 18.62 11.51
CA GLN A 146 19.41 19.29 10.21
C GLN A 146 18.38 20.42 10.27
N LYS A 147 18.80 21.66 10.05
CA LYS A 147 17.91 22.82 10.04
C LYS A 147 17.12 22.89 8.73
N LEU A 148 15.80 23.00 8.84
CA LEU A 148 14.86 23.23 7.74
C LEU A 148 14.59 24.73 7.61
N ALA A 149 14.48 25.21 6.37
CA ALA A 149 14.22 26.63 6.09
C ALA A 149 12.72 26.99 6.12
N GLU A 150 11.86 26.02 5.82
CA GLU A 150 10.43 26.19 5.58
C GLU A 150 9.67 24.87 5.79
N SER A 151 8.36 24.86 5.54
CA SER A 151 7.56 23.62 5.49
C SER A 151 8.00 22.76 4.32
N THR A 152 8.43 21.53 4.57
CA THR A 152 9.06 20.67 3.55
C THR A 152 8.82 19.20 3.83
N VAL A 153 8.95 18.37 2.80
CA VAL A 153 9.09 16.92 2.94
C VAL A 153 10.57 16.56 2.94
N VAL A 154 11.01 15.87 3.98
CA VAL A 154 12.35 15.25 3.99
C VAL A 154 12.25 13.82 3.46
N ASN A 155 13.06 13.52 2.45
CA ASN A 155 13.36 12.15 2.06
C ASN A 155 14.53 11.67 2.92
N GLY A 156 14.33 10.61 3.69
CA GLY A 156 15.32 10.12 4.65
C GLY A 156 15.40 8.60 4.75
N ARG A 157 16.35 8.13 5.54
CA ARG A 157 16.68 6.74 5.76
C ARG A 157 17.56 6.58 7.00
N LEU A 158 17.07 5.84 7.98
CA LEU A 158 17.87 5.37 9.12
C LEU A 158 18.94 4.40 8.61
N GLU A 159 20.16 4.86 8.34
CA GLU A 159 21.16 4.11 7.54
C GLU A 159 21.72 2.87 8.27
N LYS A 160 21.61 2.82 9.59
CA LYS A 160 22.34 1.92 10.48
C LYS A 160 21.52 1.53 11.73
N SER A 161 21.84 0.41 12.39
CA SER A 161 21.20 0.12 13.69
C SER A 161 21.68 1.11 14.75
N GLY A 162 20.75 1.61 15.56
CA GLY A 162 20.97 2.69 16.52
C GLY A 162 20.83 4.10 15.94
N ASP A 163 20.43 4.24 14.67
CA ASP A 163 20.24 5.55 14.04
C ASP A 163 19.02 6.30 14.56
N VAL A 164 19.10 7.63 14.49
CA VAL A 164 18.08 8.58 14.96
C VAL A 164 18.21 9.86 14.16
N ASP A 165 17.21 10.22 13.35
CA ASP A 165 17.25 11.45 12.56
C ASP A 165 16.65 12.64 13.31
N GLY A 166 17.30 13.81 13.22
CA GLY A 166 16.84 15.05 13.84
C GLY A 166 16.69 16.20 12.85
N TYR A 167 15.51 16.82 12.80
CA TYR A 167 15.18 17.95 11.93
C TYR A 167 14.64 19.13 12.73
N ALA A 168 15.31 20.29 12.65
CA ALA A 168 14.90 21.50 13.39
C ALA A 168 14.11 22.47 12.50
N ILE A 169 12.96 22.94 13.01
CA ILE A 169 12.11 23.95 12.36
C ILE A 169 11.70 25.04 13.36
N SER A 170 11.68 26.30 12.90
CA SER A 170 11.30 27.45 13.73
C SER A 170 9.79 27.69 13.70
N LEU A 171 9.17 27.66 14.88
CA LEU A 171 7.73 27.89 15.08
C LEU A 171 7.50 29.22 15.84
N ALA A 172 6.41 29.90 15.51
CA ALA A 172 5.84 30.98 16.31
C ALA A 172 4.93 30.43 17.42
N GLU A 173 4.60 31.26 18.41
CA GLU A 173 3.56 30.90 19.39
C GLU A 173 2.19 30.83 18.70
N GLY A 174 1.52 29.68 18.79
CA GLY A 174 0.27 29.38 18.09
C GLY A 174 0.42 28.65 16.74
N ASP A 175 1.64 28.46 16.21
CA ASP A 175 1.85 27.63 15.01
C ASP A 175 1.43 26.18 15.30
N VAL A 176 0.59 25.60 14.43
CA VAL A 176 0.24 24.18 14.47
C VAL A 176 1.10 23.42 13.45
N LEU A 177 2.11 22.71 13.96
CA LEU A 177 2.96 21.83 13.18
C LEU A 177 2.28 20.47 12.97
N VAL A 178 2.33 19.96 11.74
CA VAL A 178 2.09 18.55 11.40
C VAL A 178 3.43 17.90 11.05
N ALA A 179 3.73 16.78 11.71
CA ALA A 179 4.80 15.87 11.34
C ALA A 179 4.17 14.53 10.95
N SER A 180 4.33 14.07 9.70
CA SER A 180 3.76 12.81 9.22
C SER A 180 4.82 12.00 8.48
N LEU A 181 5.11 10.79 8.96
CA LEU A 181 6.06 9.88 8.32
C LEU A 181 5.30 8.86 7.47
N VAL A 182 5.85 8.56 6.30
CA VAL A 182 5.44 7.43 5.46
C VAL A 182 6.67 6.54 5.23
N GLY A 183 6.62 5.32 5.75
CA GLY A 183 7.69 4.33 5.65
C GLY A 183 7.11 2.93 5.45
N ASN A 184 6.30 2.45 6.38
CA ASN A 184 5.81 1.07 6.34
C ASN A 184 4.64 0.87 5.38
N ALA A 185 3.54 1.63 5.54
CA ALA A 185 2.23 1.36 4.93
C ALA A 185 2.15 1.60 3.42
N ILE A 186 3.11 2.35 2.86
CA ILE A 186 3.22 2.59 1.41
C ILE A 186 4.57 2.05 0.92
N LEU A 187 5.70 2.59 1.39
CA LEU A 187 7.02 2.26 0.84
C LEU A 187 7.46 0.81 1.12
N GLY A 188 6.79 0.09 2.03
CA GLY A 188 7.16 -1.27 2.42
C GLY A 188 8.47 -1.31 3.22
N SER A 189 8.84 -0.18 3.84
CA SER A 189 10.04 -0.06 4.67
C SER A 189 9.88 -0.95 5.92
N PRO A 190 10.91 -1.72 6.33
CA PRO A 190 10.82 -2.70 7.43
C PRO A 190 10.84 -2.05 8.83
N MET A 191 10.32 -0.83 8.95
CA MET A 191 10.30 -0.01 10.16
C MET A 191 8.94 0.01 10.85
N ASP A 192 9.00 0.06 12.17
CA ASP A 192 7.96 0.50 13.10
C ASP A 192 8.47 1.82 13.69
N ALA A 193 7.95 2.95 13.20
CA ALA A 193 8.61 4.24 13.31
C ALA A 193 8.01 5.12 14.44
N VAL A 194 8.85 5.91 15.09
CA VAL A 194 8.46 6.77 16.22
C VAL A 194 8.80 8.23 15.91
N LEU A 195 7.80 9.10 15.90
CA LEU A 195 7.99 10.56 15.85
C LEU A 195 7.97 11.17 17.26
N GLN A 196 8.88 12.11 17.49
CA GLN A 196 8.92 12.94 18.69
C GLN A 196 9.08 14.41 18.31
N ILE A 197 8.41 15.30 19.04
CA ILE A 197 8.73 16.74 19.04
C ILE A 197 9.55 17.03 20.29
N CYS A 198 10.73 17.64 20.12
CA CYS A 198 11.61 18.04 21.20
C CYS A 198 11.77 19.56 21.26
N ASP A 199 11.98 20.11 22.46
CA ASP A 199 12.43 21.48 22.63
C ASP A 199 13.92 21.65 22.28
N ALA A 200 14.39 22.90 22.21
CA ALA A 200 15.79 23.24 21.92
C ALA A 200 16.82 22.78 22.98
N ARG A 201 16.42 22.01 23.99
CA ARG A 201 17.29 21.35 24.98
C ARG A 201 17.24 19.81 24.85
N GLY A 202 16.45 19.28 23.93
CA GLY A 202 16.25 17.85 23.70
C GLY A 202 15.18 17.20 24.58
N PHE A 203 14.38 17.95 25.35
CA PHE A 203 13.25 17.39 26.08
C PHE A 203 12.10 17.07 25.13
N ILE A 204 11.62 15.83 25.15
CA ILE A 204 10.42 15.40 24.43
C ILE A 204 9.20 16.15 24.99
N LEU A 205 8.42 16.75 24.10
CA LEU A 205 7.17 17.45 24.39
C LEU A 205 5.96 16.60 23.99
N GLU A 206 6.05 15.93 22.84
CA GLU A 206 5.05 15.01 22.28
C GLU A 206 5.74 13.80 21.64
N GLN A 207 5.07 12.66 21.60
CA GLN A 207 5.51 11.44 20.92
C GLN A 207 4.32 10.67 20.33
N THR A 208 4.50 10.05 19.17
CA THR A 208 3.61 9.00 18.65
C THR A 208 4.40 7.94 17.87
N ASP A 209 3.94 6.71 17.91
CA ASP A 209 4.43 5.55 17.17
C ASP A 209 3.38 5.09 16.14
N ASP A 210 2.22 4.62 16.61
CA ASP A 210 1.10 4.28 15.73
C ASP A 210 0.28 5.52 15.30
N SER A 211 -0.32 5.46 14.11
CA SER A 211 -1.42 6.37 13.71
C SER A 211 -2.38 5.73 12.71
N GLY A 212 -1.84 5.14 11.63
CA GLY A 212 -2.59 4.46 10.56
C GLY A 212 -2.13 3.00 10.38
N GLY A 213 -1.75 2.36 11.48
CA GLY A 213 -0.68 1.36 11.52
C GLY A 213 0.66 2.04 11.86
N LEU A 214 1.76 1.32 11.62
CA LEU A 214 3.15 1.59 12.03
C LEU A 214 3.81 2.87 11.43
N ASP A 215 3.02 3.73 10.80
CA ASP A 215 3.45 5.01 10.24
C ASP A 215 2.91 6.16 11.14
N PRO A 216 3.78 6.86 11.89
CA PRO A 216 3.39 7.89 12.85
C PRO A 216 2.96 9.20 12.17
N ARG A 217 1.95 9.85 12.76
CA ARG A 217 1.59 11.25 12.47
C ARG A 217 1.24 12.00 13.75
N LEU A 218 1.97 13.06 14.00
CA LEU A 218 1.98 13.85 15.22
C LEU A 218 1.60 15.30 14.87
N THR A 219 0.72 15.92 15.66
CA THR A 219 0.44 17.36 15.53
C THR A 219 0.71 18.10 16.84
N PHE A 220 1.33 19.28 16.74
CA PHE A 220 1.84 20.01 17.90
C PHE A 220 1.55 21.51 17.75
N THR A 221 0.88 22.10 18.74
CA THR A 221 0.68 23.55 18.81
C THR A 221 1.81 24.17 19.64
N ALA A 222 2.63 25.01 19.01
CA ALA A 222 3.76 25.64 19.68
C ALA A 222 3.28 26.64 20.74
N THR A 223 3.52 26.32 22.02
CA THR A 223 3.11 27.18 23.16
C THR A 223 4.02 28.39 23.38
N LYS A 224 5.14 28.48 22.64
CA LYS A 224 6.10 29.60 22.60
C LYS A 224 6.81 29.62 21.25
N ALA A 225 7.25 30.79 20.80
CA ALA A 225 8.14 30.90 19.65
C ALA A 225 9.54 30.30 19.93
N GLY A 226 10.12 29.58 18.96
CA GLY A 226 11.45 28.97 19.08
C GLY A 226 11.76 27.91 18.02
N ASP A 227 12.98 27.38 18.04
CA ASP A 227 13.37 26.19 17.28
C ASP A 227 12.87 24.93 18.01
N TYR A 228 12.19 24.04 17.29
CA TYR A 228 11.74 22.72 17.76
C TYR A 228 12.34 21.63 16.86
N THR A 229 12.68 20.48 17.45
CA THR A 229 13.25 19.35 16.69
C THR A 229 12.21 18.26 16.52
N VAL A 230 11.82 17.98 15.27
CA VAL A 230 11.17 16.72 14.89
C VAL A 230 12.25 15.65 14.87
N ARG A 231 12.06 14.57 15.62
CA ARG A 231 13.01 13.45 15.72
C ARG A 231 12.33 12.16 15.31
N THR A 232 12.98 11.33 14.51
CA THR A 232 12.51 10.01 14.11
C THR A 232 13.55 8.92 14.37
N PHE A 233 13.08 7.72 14.70
CA PHE A 233 13.84 6.48 14.82
C PHE A 233 12.86 5.30 14.69
N ALA A 234 13.35 4.08 14.54
CA ALA A 234 12.49 2.92 14.32
C ALA A 234 12.89 1.66 15.10
N PHE A 235 11.89 0.81 15.34
CA PHE A 235 12.03 -0.61 15.62
C PHE A 235 11.80 -1.42 14.32
N PRO A 236 12.09 -2.73 14.28
CA PRO A 236 11.80 -3.54 13.10
C PRO A 236 10.30 -3.92 13.06
N SER A 237 9.61 -3.63 11.95
CA SER A 237 8.16 -3.90 11.76
C SER A 237 7.76 -5.37 11.91
N THR A 238 8.73 -6.29 11.78
CA THR A 238 8.63 -7.66 12.26
C THR A 238 9.45 -7.81 13.54
N PRO A 239 8.80 -7.85 14.73
CA PRO A 239 9.48 -7.96 16.01
C PRO A 239 10.40 -9.18 16.10
N ASN A 240 11.59 -8.99 16.65
CA ASN A 240 12.58 -10.02 16.90
C ASN A 240 13.32 -9.75 18.22
N SER A 241 14.32 -10.57 18.57
CA SER A 241 15.02 -10.47 19.86
C SER A 241 15.99 -9.29 20.01
N THR A 242 16.06 -8.38 19.04
CA THR A 242 16.96 -7.20 19.07
C THR A 242 16.30 -6.05 19.81
N VAL A 243 16.90 -5.61 20.91
CA VAL A 243 16.41 -4.48 21.73
C VAL A 243 17.25 -3.23 21.47
N ASN A 244 17.25 -2.78 20.20
CA ASN A 244 17.92 -1.56 19.71
C ASN A 244 17.04 -0.93 18.63
N PHE A 245 17.29 0.34 18.29
CA PHE A 245 16.72 0.93 17.07
C PHE A 245 17.28 0.23 15.82
N ALA A 246 16.41 0.05 14.83
CA ALA A 246 16.72 -0.60 13.57
C ALA A 246 16.93 0.43 12.46
N GLY A 247 17.85 0.12 11.55
CA GLY A 247 18.21 0.95 10.40
C GLY A 247 19.16 0.19 9.49
N ALA A 248 19.03 0.42 8.18
CA ALA A 248 19.80 -0.14 7.08
C ALA A 248 19.52 0.66 5.79
N ASP A 249 20.17 0.27 4.69
CA ASP A 249 19.94 0.79 3.33
C ASP A 249 18.46 0.80 2.88
N THR A 250 17.65 -0.07 3.48
CA THR A 250 16.22 -0.33 3.23
C THR A 250 15.27 0.42 4.15
N PHE A 251 15.73 1.08 5.22
CA PHE A 251 14.89 1.81 6.20
C PHE A 251 14.52 3.22 5.69
N VAL A 252 14.13 3.30 4.42
CA VAL A 252 13.75 4.55 3.73
C VAL A 252 12.40 5.05 4.24
N TYR A 253 12.26 6.36 4.36
CA TYR A 253 11.01 7.03 4.72
C TYR A 253 10.86 8.39 4.02
N ARG A 254 9.65 8.93 4.03
CA ARG A 254 9.30 10.27 3.55
C ARG A 254 8.55 10.99 4.65
N LEU A 255 9.15 12.03 5.24
CA LEU A 255 8.68 12.72 6.44
C LEU A 255 8.27 14.16 6.11
N SER A 256 6.96 14.39 6.07
CA SER A 256 6.37 15.72 5.94
C SER A 256 6.50 16.49 7.25
N ILE A 257 7.09 17.68 7.21
CA ILE A 257 7.21 18.61 8.36
C ILE A 257 6.64 19.96 7.89
N THR A 258 5.39 20.25 8.25
CA THR A 258 4.65 21.39 7.70
C THR A 258 3.81 22.12 8.73
N LYS A 259 3.82 23.45 8.64
CA LYS A 259 2.83 24.34 9.28
C LYS A 259 1.88 24.99 8.27
N GLY A 260 1.92 24.53 7.01
CA GLY A 260 0.90 24.79 6.01
C GLY A 260 -0.26 23.79 6.09
N PRO A 261 -1.20 23.86 5.13
CA PRO A 261 -2.36 22.96 5.06
C PRO A 261 -1.97 21.48 4.90
N PHE A 262 -2.72 20.59 5.56
CA PHE A 262 -2.53 19.14 5.51
C PHE A 262 -3.90 18.43 5.47
N VAL A 263 -4.10 17.56 4.48
CA VAL A 263 -5.30 16.74 4.29
C VAL A 263 -5.12 15.39 4.99
N ASP A 264 -6.04 15.06 5.89
CA ASP A 264 -5.99 13.84 6.73
C ASP A 264 -7.12 12.84 6.40
N HIS A 265 -8.30 13.34 6.05
CA HIS A 265 -9.46 12.57 5.59
C HIS A 265 -10.48 13.48 4.88
N ALA A 266 -11.59 12.90 4.43
CA ALA A 266 -12.65 13.61 3.71
C ALA A 266 -14.04 13.07 4.08
N LEU A 267 -15.09 13.84 3.80
CA LEU A 267 -16.48 13.38 3.76
C LEU A 267 -17.13 13.82 2.43
N PRO A 268 -17.90 12.97 1.74
CA PRO A 268 -18.20 11.57 2.05
C PRO A 268 -16.98 10.63 1.92
N LEU A 269 -17.14 9.37 2.35
CA LEU A 269 -16.12 8.32 2.38
C LEU A 269 -16.23 7.34 1.18
N ALA A 270 -17.02 7.72 0.19
CA ALA A 270 -17.20 7.06 -1.10
C ALA A 270 -17.89 8.05 -2.06
N PHE A 271 -17.76 7.79 -3.36
CA PHE A 271 -18.50 8.48 -4.41
C PHE A 271 -19.55 7.56 -5.01
N ALA A 272 -20.75 8.07 -5.29
CA ALA A 272 -21.68 7.37 -6.19
C ALA A 272 -21.17 7.51 -7.64
N ARG A 273 -21.06 6.41 -8.40
CA ARG A 273 -20.61 6.46 -9.80
C ARG A 273 -21.51 7.39 -10.63
N ASN A 274 -20.92 8.14 -11.56
CA ASN A 274 -21.61 9.16 -12.38
C ASN A 274 -22.29 10.29 -11.56
N SER A 275 -21.66 10.80 -10.50
CA SER A 275 -22.20 11.92 -9.71
C SER A 275 -21.17 13.02 -9.41
N ALA A 276 -21.62 14.27 -9.54
CA ALA A 276 -20.96 15.43 -8.95
C ALA A 276 -21.21 15.42 -7.43
N THR A 277 -20.14 15.40 -6.63
CA THR A 277 -20.21 15.32 -5.17
C THR A 277 -19.44 16.48 -4.53
N GLU A 278 -20.07 17.21 -3.62
CA GLU A 278 -19.35 18.13 -2.73
C GLU A 278 -18.57 17.32 -1.69
N VAL A 279 -17.25 17.50 -1.67
CA VAL A 279 -16.32 16.82 -0.78
C VAL A 279 -15.75 17.84 0.20
N ARG A 280 -16.00 17.61 1.49
CA ARG A 280 -15.38 18.35 2.58
C ARG A 280 -14.08 17.67 2.98
N LEU A 281 -12.95 18.32 2.70
CA LEU A 281 -11.64 17.89 3.23
C LEU A 281 -11.52 18.25 4.71
N SER A 282 -10.76 17.44 5.45
CA SER A 282 -10.52 17.62 6.88
C SER A 282 -9.09 17.20 7.25
N GLY A 283 -8.55 17.84 8.28
CA GLY A 283 -7.12 17.82 8.61
C GLY A 283 -6.72 19.12 9.31
N TRP A 284 -5.48 19.57 9.12
CA TRP A 284 -4.91 20.71 9.84
C TRP A 284 -4.57 21.87 8.91
N ASN A 285 -4.66 23.10 9.43
CA ASN A 285 -4.32 24.35 8.73
C ASN A 285 -5.08 24.60 7.39
N LEU A 286 -6.08 23.79 7.06
CA LEU A 286 -6.97 23.98 5.90
C LEU A 286 -7.90 25.18 6.14
N ALA A 287 -7.97 26.10 5.17
CA ALA A 287 -8.79 27.31 5.27
C ALA A 287 -9.82 27.44 4.14
N GLY A 288 -11.08 27.69 4.51
CA GLY A 288 -12.16 28.07 3.58
C GLY A 288 -12.31 27.09 2.41
N GLU A 289 -12.10 27.60 1.19
CA GLU A 289 -12.22 26.85 -0.07
C GLU A 289 -11.28 25.63 -0.14
N GLN A 290 -10.15 25.62 0.58
CA GLN A 290 -9.28 24.43 0.67
C GLN A 290 -9.96 23.24 1.36
N ALA A 291 -10.98 23.50 2.17
CA ALA A 291 -11.72 22.48 2.91
C ALA A 291 -12.98 21.98 2.17
N THR A 292 -13.34 22.51 0.99
CA THR A 292 -14.56 22.09 0.27
C THR A 292 -14.41 22.24 -1.24
N GLN A 293 -14.59 21.15 -1.98
CA GLN A 293 -14.49 21.13 -3.44
C GLN A 293 -15.56 20.22 -4.07
N THR A 294 -16.02 20.52 -5.28
CA THR A 294 -16.87 19.61 -6.06
C THR A 294 -15.98 18.68 -6.87
N VAL A 295 -16.21 17.38 -6.74
CA VAL A 295 -15.49 16.33 -7.47
C VAL A 295 -16.48 15.54 -8.32
N GLU A 296 -16.17 15.36 -9.59
CA GLU A 296 -16.94 14.51 -10.52
C GLU A 296 -16.48 13.05 -10.37
N ALA A 297 -17.40 12.17 -9.98
CA ALA A 297 -17.11 10.73 -9.94
C ALA A 297 -17.02 10.15 -11.37
N PRO A 298 -16.01 9.33 -11.67
CA PRO A 298 -15.74 8.84 -13.02
C PRO A 298 -16.88 8.00 -13.60
N THR A 299 -16.99 8.02 -14.92
CA THR A 299 -18.10 7.40 -15.66
C THR A 299 -17.86 5.93 -16.04
N GLU A 300 -16.63 5.44 -15.94
CA GLU A 300 -16.19 4.11 -16.40
C GLU A 300 -15.44 3.33 -15.29
N ASP A 301 -14.57 2.39 -15.66
CA ASP A 301 -13.92 1.33 -14.84
C ASP A 301 -13.13 1.77 -13.59
N ALA A 302 -13.01 3.08 -13.31
CA ALA A 302 -12.32 3.56 -12.11
C ALA A 302 -13.14 3.25 -10.85
N ASN A 303 -12.50 2.56 -9.90
CA ASN A 303 -13.11 2.15 -8.62
C ASN A 303 -12.69 3.02 -7.43
N ALA A 304 -11.89 4.07 -7.67
CA ALA A 304 -11.52 5.07 -6.68
C ALA A 304 -11.26 6.42 -7.36
N VAL A 305 -11.32 7.49 -6.56
CA VAL A 305 -10.96 8.87 -6.93
C VAL A 305 -10.04 9.43 -5.85
N ARG A 306 -8.95 10.06 -6.27
CA ARG A 306 -8.04 10.78 -5.38
C ARG A 306 -8.56 12.20 -5.15
N VAL A 307 -8.65 12.62 -3.89
CA VAL A 307 -8.99 13.98 -3.49
C VAL A 307 -7.84 14.59 -2.72
N PHE A 308 -7.44 15.81 -3.10
CA PHE A 308 -6.35 16.57 -2.50
C PHE A 308 -6.66 18.08 -2.63
N SER A 309 -5.88 18.94 -1.98
CA SER A 309 -5.92 20.39 -2.22
C SER A 309 -4.58 20.83 -2.83
N PRO A 310 -4.56 21.68 -3.89
CA PRO A 310 -3.33 22.01 -4.62
C PRO A 310 -2.19 22.60 -3.77
N ASP A 311 -2.52 23.25 -2.65
CA ASP A 311 -1.59 23.94 -1.75
C ASP A 311 -1.47 23.25 -0.38
N ALA A 312 -2.00 22.03 -0.25
CA ALA A 312 -1.92 21.21 0.95
C ALA A 312 -1.03 19.99 0.71
N ASP A 313 -0.40 19.47 1.76
CA ASP A 313 0.14 18.12 1.74
C ASP A 313 -0.95 17.08 2.07
N GLY A 314 -0.68 15.82 1.75
CA GLY A 314 -1.65 14.74 1.93
C GLY A 314 -2.71 14.65 0.84
N PHE A 315 -3.34 13.49 0.75
CA PHE A 315 -4.37 13.13 -0.23
C PHE A 315 -5.21 11.99 0.34
N VAL A 316 -6.42 11.80 -0.19
CA VAL A 316 -7.34 10.73 0.22
C VAL A 316 -7.83 10.00 -1.02
N ASP A 317 -7.63 8.68 -1.07
CA ASP A 317 -8.23 7.83 -2.11
C ASP A 317 -9.58 7.31 -1.60
N LEU A 318 -10.66 7.72 -2.25
CA LEU A 318 -12.04 7.36 -1.89
C LEU A 318 -12.64 6.42 -2.94
N PRO A 319 -13.29 5.31 -2.56
CA PRO A 319 -13.84 4.35 -3.51
C PRO A 319 -15.07 4.91 -4.24
N VAL A 320 -15.22 4.52 -5.50
CA VAL A 320 -16.43 4.74 -6.31
C VAL A 320 -17.32 3.51 -6.18
N ILE A 321 -18.60 3.71 -5.88
CA ILE A 321 -19.55 2.63 -5.63
C ILE A 321 -20.80 2.73 -6.52
N ASP A 322 -21.42 1.59 -6.76
CA ASP A 322 -22.66 1.45 -7.53
C ASP A 322 -23.88 1.56 -6.60
N GLY A 323 -24.16 2.78 -6.15
CA GLY A 323 -25.31 3.08 -5.27
C GLY A 323 -25.29 4.53 -4.77
N PRO A 324 -26.39 5.01 -4.15
CA PRO A 324 -26.41 6.33 -3.52
C PRO A 324 -25.47 6.38 -2.31
N VAL A 325 -24.78 7.52 -2.16
CA VAL A 325 -24.02 7.86 -0.96
C VAL A 325 -24.74 8.98 -0.21
N LEU A 326 -24.85 8.84 1.11
CA LEU A 326 -25.44 9.83 2.01
C LEU A 326 -24.39 10.28 3.05
N VAL A 327 -24.47 11.53 3.51
CA VAL A 327 -23.77 11.98 4.72
C VAL A 327 -24.75 11.98 5.90
N ALA A 328 -24.31 11.45 7.04
CA ALA A 328 -25.10 11.45 8.27
C ALA A 328 -25.27 12.89 8.80
N ALA A 329 -26.49 13.26 9.19
CA ALA A 329 -26.77 14.58 9.78
C ALA A 329 -26.14 14.71 11.18
N GLU A 330 -25.68 15.90 11.56
CA GLU A 330 -24.95 16.09 12.83
C GLU A 330 -25.84 15.94 14.09
N ASP A 331 -27.15 16.11 13.95
CA ASP A 331 -28.18 15.92 14.98
C ASP A 331 -28.76 14.49 15.04
N ASN A 332 -28.24 13.59 14.20
CA ASN A 332 -28.69 12.20 14.12
C ASN A 332 -28.48 11.46 15.46
N SER A 333 -29.54 10.80 15.91
CA SER A 333 -29.66 10.13 17.22
C SER A 333 -30.66 8.96 17.15
N LEU A 334 -30.70 8.08 18.17
CA LEU A 334 -31.71 7.02 18.27
C LEU A 334 -33.14 7.58 18.38
N GLU A 335 -33.28 8.76 18.97
CA GLU A 335 -34.50 9.53 19.11
C GLU A 335 -34.92 10.23 17.80
N GLN A 336 -33.94 10.59 16.96
CA GLN A 336 -34.14 11.24 15.65
C GLN A 336 -33.38 10.47 14.54
N PRO A 337 -33.80 9.24 14.20
CA PRO A 337 -33.10 8.42 13.22
C PRO A 337 -33.36 8.92 11.80
N GLN A 338 -32.29 9.11 11.04
CA GLN A 338 -32.34 9.60 9.65
C GLN A 338 -32.89 8.51 8.73
N THR A 339 -33.90 8.81 7.90
CA THR A 339 -34.49 7.83 7.00
C THR A 339 -33.55 7.53 5.82
N ILE A 340 -33.34 6.24 5.52
CA ILE A 340 -32.53 5.76 4.40
C ILE A 340 -33.29 4.71 3.57
N ALA A 341 -32.91 4.55 2.29
CA ALA A 341 -33.51 3.61 1.36
C ALA A 341 -32.43 2.68 0.77
N PRO A 342 -32.34 1.41 1.19
CA PRO A 342 -31.37 0.45 0.66
C PRO A 342 -31.62 0.11 -0.83
N PRO A 343 -30.57 -0.20 -1.62
CA PRO A 343 -29.15 -0.21 -1.25
C PRO A 343 -28.58 1.22 -1.11
N ILE A 344 -27.76 1.44 -0.08
CA ILE A 344 -27.17 2.76 0.23
C ILE A 344 -25.91 2.63 1.10
N ASP A 345 -24.93 3.49 0.86
CA ASP A 345 -23.81 3.70 1.79
C ASP A 345 -23.96 5.07 2.49
N VAL A 346 -23.71 5.11 3.80
CA VAL A 346 -23.79 6.31 4.62
C VAL A 346 -22.43 6.62 5.24
N SER A 347 -21.89 7.80 4.94
CA SER A 347 -20.67 8.34 5.54
C SER A 347 -21.04 9.13 6.79
N GLY A 348 -20.47 8.79 7.94
CA GLY A 348 -20.70 9.50 9.19
C GLY A 348 -19.41 9.83 9.94
N ARG A 349 -19.53 10.75 10.90
CA ARG A 349 -18.48 11.21 11.84
C ARG A 349 -19.13 11.30 13.22
N LEU A 350 -18.66 10.56 14.21
CA LEU A 350 -19.29 10.53 15.54
C LEU A 350 -18.64 11.56 16.49
N ALA A 351 -19.46 12.40 17.11
CA ALA A 351 -19.09 13.13 18.32
C ALA A 351 -19.04 12.18 19.54
N ALA A 352 -18.45 12.62 20.66
CA ALA A 352 -18.42 11.83 21.89
C ALA A 352 -19.82 11.52 22.41
N GLU A 353 -20.01 10.34 23.00
CA GLU A 353 -21.28 9.71 23.40
C GLU A 353 -22.28 9.41 22.26
N GLN A 354 -22.11 9.97 21.06
CA GLN A 354 -23.09 9.91 19.97
C GLN A 354 -23.39 8.49 19.49
N THR A 355 -24.59 8.31 18.93
CA THR A 355 -25.01 7.10 18.23
C THR A 355 -25.87 7.53 17.06
N HIS A 356 -25.33 7.40 15.84
CA HIS A 356 -26.13 7.64 14.64
C HIS A 356 -27.05 6.46 14.41
N ALA A 357 -28.30 6.73 14.05
CA ALA A 357 -29.34 5.75 13.76
C ALA A 357 -30.01 6.05 12.42
N PHE A 358 -30.35 5.00 11.69
CA PHE A 358 -30.89 5.07 10.35
C PHE A 358 -32.10 4.17 10.20
N ARG A 359 -33.25 4.76 9.87
CA ARG A 359 -34.53 4.03 9.71
C ARG A 359 -34.69 3.59 8.25
N PHE A 360 -35.05 2.33 8.05
CA PHE A 360 -35.33 1.76 6.74
C PHE A 360 -36.47 0.73 6.82
N THR A 361 -37.24 0.59 5.74
CA THR A 361 -38.24 -0.47 5.59
C THR A 361 -37.59 -1.72 5.01
N ALA A 362 -37.96 -2.91 5.50
CA ALA A 362 -37.46 -4.18 4.99
C ALA A 362 -38.56 -5.25 4.87
N THR A 363 -38.35 -6.20 3.95
CA THR A 363 -39.25 -7.33 3.67
C THR A 363 -38.83 -8.57 4.45
N LYS A 364 -39.81 -9.30 4.99
CA LYS A 364 -39.60 -10.54 5.74
C LYS A 364 -38.75 -11.53 4.97
N GLY A 365 -37.68 -12.03 5.61
CA GLY A 365 -36.80 -13.05 5.04
C GLY A 365 -35.85 -12.60 3.91
N LYS A 366 -36.00 -11.38 3.37
CA LYS A 366 -34.99 -10.80 2.47
C LYS A 366 -33.73 -10.49 3.28
N LYS A 367 -32.60 -11.10 2.94
CA LYS A 367 -31.34 -10.88 3.65
C LYS A 367 -30.74 -9.51 3.27
N LEU A 368 -30.38 -8.73 4.29
CA LEU A 368 -29.63 -7.49 4.15
C LEU A 368 -28.24 -7.66 4.76
N ARG A 369 -27.20 -7.22 4.04
CA ARG A 369 -25.86 -7.02 4.58
C ARG A 369 -25.80 -5.61 5.16
N LEU A 370 -25.48 -5.54 6.45
CA LEU A 370 -25.19 -4.32 7.19
C LEU A 370 -23.70 -4.35 7.53
N LYS A 371 -22.89 -3.41 7.01
CA LYS A 371 -21.44 -3.39 7.25
C LYS A 371 -20.95 -2.00 7.61
N VAL A 372 -20.15 -1.88 8.67
CA VAL A 372 -19.42 -0.63 8.97
C VAL A 372 -17.96 -0.82 8.58
N LEU A 373 -17.43 0.13 7.79
CA LEU A 373 -15.99 0.30 7.58
C LEU A 373 -15.52 1.48 8.42
N ALA A 374 -14.60 1.22 9.35
CA ALA A 374 -13.99 2.22 10.22
C ALA A 374 -12.49 1.94 10.36
N ARG A 375 -12.11 0.76 10.85
CA ARG A 375 -10.71 0.34 10.98
C ARG A 375 -10.04 0.11 9.64
N THR A 376 -10.77 -0.38 8.62
CA THR A 376 -10.31 -0.41 7.22
C THR A 376 -10.05 1.00 6.68
N LEU A 377 -10.76 2.03 7.18
CA LEU A 377 -10.54 3.45 6.84
C LEU A 377 -9.54 4.15 7.78
N LEU A 378 -8.78 3.38 8.58
CA LEU A 378 -7.80 3.86 9.57
C LEU A 378 -8.41 4.78 10.65
N SER A 379 -9.71 4.66 10.90
CA SER A 379 -10.43 5.40 11.94
C SER A 379 -10.00 4.93 13.35
N PRO A 380 -9.89 5.84 14.34
CA PRO A 380 -9.73 5.48 15.75
C PRO A 380 -11.01 4.89 16.36
N LEU A 381 -12.15 5.03 15.67
CA LEU A 381 -13.45 4.47 16.05
C LEU A 381 -13.37 2.96 16.20
N ASP A 382 -13.92 2.45 17.31
CA ASP A 382 -14.14 1.03 17.53
C ASP A 382 -15.64 0.80 17.37
N ALA A 383 -16.05 0.39 16.17
CA ALA A 383 -17.44 0.52 15.74
C ALA A 383 -18.34 -0.60 16.29
N VAL A 384 -19.48 -0.23 16.87
CA VAL A 384 -20.55 -1.17 17.24
C VAL A 384 -21.78 -0.91 16.37
N LEU A 385 -22.27 -1.97 15.73
CA LEU A 385 -23.42 -2.01 14.86
C LEU A 385 -24.61 -2.63 15.58
N LEU A 386 -25.73 -1.92 15.65
CA LEU A 386 -26.94 -2.34 16.36
C LEU A 386 -28.15 -2.36 15.42
N VAL A 387 -29.09 -3.28 15.65
CA VAL A 387 -30.35 -3.38 14.88
C VAL A 387 -31.54 -3.43 15.83
N PHE A 388 -32.55 -2.61 15.57
CA PHE A 388 -33.78 -2.46 16.34
C PHE A 388 -35.02 -2.73 15.46
N ASP A 389 -36.09 -3.24 16.06
CA ASP A 389 -37.42 -3.27 15.43
C ASP A 389 -38.18 -1.94 15.58
N SER A 390 -39.33 -1.83 14.91
CA SER A 390 -40.22 -0.66 14.94
C SER A 390 -40.76 -0.26 16.32
N THR A 391 -40.58 -1.08 17.36
CA THR A 391 -40.92 -0.74 18.75
C THR A 391 -39.75 -0.12 19.54
N GLY A 392 -38.57 0.00 18.91
CA GLY A 392 -37.33 0.42 19.56
C GLY A 392 -36.64 -0.70 20.36
N LYS A 393 -37.11 -1.94 20.23
CA LYS A 393 -36.48 -3.10 20.88
C LYS A 393 -35.27 -3.54 20.05
N MET A 394 -34.11 -3.66 20.71
CA MET A 394 -32.90 -4.20 20.11
C MET A 394 -33.08 -5.68 19.75
N LEU A 395 -32.73 -6.03 18.52
CA LEU A 395 -32.75 -7.38 17.98
C LEU A 395 -31.36 -8.01 17.99
N GLN A 396 -30.34 -7.24 17.58
CA GLN A 396 -28.97 -7.71 17.33
C GLN A 396 -27.96 -6.57 17.61
N GLU A 397 -26.77 -6.91 18.09
CA GLU A 397 -25.63 -6.02 18.33
C GLU A 397 -24.34 -6.78 17.99
N ILE A 398 -23.37 -6.13 17.34
CA ILE A 398 -22.07 -6.72 16.97
C ILE A 398 -20.99 -5.62 16.84
N ASP A 399 -19.77 -5.96 17.24
CA ASP A 399 -18.56 -5.12 17.20
C ASP A 399 -17.48 -5.70 16.26
N ASP A 400 -16.98 -6.90 16.57
CA ASP A 400 -15.92 -7.59 15.82
C ASP A 400 -16.46 -8.73 14.94
N VAL A 401 -15.82 -8.97 13.78
CA VAL A 401 -16.06 -10.16 12.94
C VAL A 401 -14.78 -10.97 12.77
N ALA A 402 -14.65 -12.02 13.59
CA ALA A 402 -13.59 -13.03 13.62
C ALA A 402 -12.16 -12.51 13.85
N ARG A 403 -11.59 -11.73 12.91
CA ARG A 403 -10.31 -11.01 13.04
C ARG A 403 -10.36 -9.60 12.43
N GLN A 404 -11.49 -9.19 11.85
CA GLN A 404 -11.73 -7.84 11.36
C GLN A 404 -12.43 -7.05 12.47
N ARG A 405 -11.92 -5.86 12.78
CA ARG A 405 -12.51 -4.93 13.77
C ARG A 405 -13.49 -3.94 13.14
N ASP A 406 -14.25 -4.43 12.17
CA ASP A 406 -15.21 -3.67 11.38
C ASP A 406 -16.48 -4.54 11.29
N PRO A 407 -17.59 -4.16 11.95
CA PRO A 407 -18.74 -5.06 12.11
C PRO A 407 -19.47 -5.29 10.79
N GLU A 408 -19.74 -6.56 10.50
CA GLU A 408 -20.59 -7.01 9.39
C GLU A 408 -21.66 -7.98 9.90
N LEU A 409 -22.91 -7.75 9.49
CA LEU A 409 -24.07 -8.53 9.89
C LEU A 409 -24.98 -8.83 8.69
N VAL A 410 -25.33 -10.11 8.51
CA VAL A 410 -26.39 -10.52 7.59
C VAL A 410 -27.73 -10.56 8.35
N PHE A 411 -28.42 -9.43 8.37
CA PHE A 411 -29.74 -9.31 8.98
C PHE A 411 -30.81 -10.01 8.13
N THR A 412 -31.72 -10.72 8.79
CA THR A 412 -32.88 -11.37 8.16
C THR A 412 -34.15 -10.87 8.86
N PRO A 413 -34.95 -9.98 8.25
CA PRO A 413 -36.12 -9.38 8.88
C PRO A 413 -37.16 -10.44 9.28
N PRO A 414 -37.60 -10.49 10.55
CA PRO A 414 -38.61 -11.47 11.01
C PRO A 414 -40.04 -11.18 10.50
N ALA A 415 -40.30 -9.92 10.11
CA ALA A 415 -41.56 -9.44 9.58
C ALA A 415 -41.32 -8.35 8.52
N ASP A 416 -42.35 -8.02 7.74
CA ASP A 416 -42.35 -6.82 6.90
C ASP A 416 -42.56 -5.58 7.79
N GLY A 417 -41.82 -4.50 7.53
CA GLY A 417 -41.99 -3.23 8.23
C GLY A 417 -40.68 -2.46 8.41
N ASP A 418 -40.73 -1.45 9.28
CA ASP A 418 -39.59 -0.58 9.56
C ASP A 418 -38.66 -1.16 10.63
N TYR A 419 -37.36 -0.96 10.41
CA TYR A 419 -36.28 -1.30 11.30
C TYR A 419 -35.37 -0.07 11.46
N THR A 420 -34.45 -0.12 12.42
CA THR A 420 -33.42 0.91 12.57
C THR A 420 -32.08 0.25 12.79
N VAL A 421 -31.08 0.65 12.00
CA VAL A 421 -29.68 0.27 12.16
C VAL A 421 -28.93 1.45 12.79
N ALA A 422 -28.04 1.20 13.75
CA ALA A 422 -27.30 2.25 14.44
C ALA A 422 -25.82 1.94 14.55
N VAL A 423 -24.99 2.99 14.64
CA VAL A 423 -23.53 2.94 14.74
C VAL A 423 -23.08 3.85 15.89
N ARG A 424 -22.19 3.33 16.74
CA ARG A 424 -21.57 4.03 17.89
C ARG A 424 -20.13 3.59 18.09
N ASP A 425 -19.35 4.33 18.89
CA ASP A 425 -18.10 3.82 19.44
C ASP A 425 -18.37 2.84 20.61
N LEU A 426 -17.58 1.77 20.69
CA LEU A 426 -17.62 0.78 21.77
C LEU A 426 -17.41 1.43 23.14
N HIS A 427 -16.48 2.39 23.21
CA HIS A 427 -16.08 3.12 24.40
C HIS A 427 -16.66 4.55 24.46
N ARG A 428 -17.70 4.85 23.66
CA ARG A 428 -18.39 6.15 23.59
C ARG A 428 -17.50 7.35 23.19
N ARG A 429 -16.32 7.10 22.62
CA ARG A 429 -15.42 8.16 22.13
C ARG A 429 -15.96 8.76 20.82
N GLY A 430 -15.43 9.92 20.46
CA GLY A 430 -15.74 10.61 19.22
C GLY A 430 -14.80 11.80 18.99
N GLY A 431 -14.94 12.46 17.85
CA GLY A 431 -14.05 13.53 17.37
C GLY A 431 -13.86 13.46 15.86
N ASP A 432 -13.09 14.39 15.29
CA ASP A 432 -13.11 14.58 13.82
C ASP A 432 -12.69 13.36 13.01
N ARG A 433 -11.66 12.62 13.46
CA ARG A 433 -11.25 11.37 12.82
C ARG A 433 -12.18 10.18 13.06
N PHE A 434 -13.20 10.24 13.92
CA PHE A 434 -14.12 9.12 14.22
C PHE A 434 -15.16 8.93 13.09
N VAL A 435 -14.65 8.81 11.87
CA VAL A 435 -15.40 8.60 10.64
C VAL A 435 -15.69 7.12 10.42
N TYR A 436 -16.80 6.83 9.74
CA TYR A 436 -17.18 5.47 9.33
C TYR A 436 -18.04 5.49 8.07
N ARG A 437 -18.00 4.41 7.29
CA ARG A 437 -18.94 4.16 6.19
C ARG A 437 -19.82 2.96 6.50
N LEU A 438 -21.12 3.17 6.69
CA LEU A 438 -22.13 2.13 6.86
C LEU A 438 -22.72 1.77 5.50
N SER A 439 -22.51 0.54 5.03
CA SER A 439 -23.21 -0.01 3.86
C SER A 439 -24.45 -0.81 4.30
N VAL A 440 -25.57 -0.59 3.62
CA VAL A 440 -26.83 -1.32 3.79
C VAL A 440 -27.30 -1.78 2.42
N SER A 441 -27.21 -3.08 2.14
CA SER A 441 -27.47 -3.67 0.81
C SER A 441 -28.22 -5.01 0.90
N GLU A 442 -28.92 -5.43 -0.16
CA GLU A 442 -29.42 -6.82 -0.26
C GLU A 442 -28.24 -7.78 -0.44
N VAL A 443 -28.30 -8.96 0.20
CA VAL A 443 -27.28 -10.01 0.01
C VAL A 443 -27.46 -10.63 -1.37
N GLN A 444 -26.63 -10.18 -2.32
CA GLN A 444 -26.55 -10.74 -3.66
C GLN A 444 -25.36 -11.70 -3.79
N PRO A 445 -25.49 -12.81 -4.54
CA PRO A 445 -24.36 -13.67 -4.87
C PRO A 445 -23.27 -12.90 -5.65
N ASP A 446 -22.01 -13.03 -5.22
CA ASP A 446 -20.83 -12.31 -5.75
C ASP A 446 -19.62 -13.24 -5.84
N PHE A 447 -18.58 -12.82 -6.59
CA PHE A 447 -17.27 -13.44 -6.53
C PHE A 447 -16.14 -12.41 -6.61
N ALA A 448 -14.95 -12.82 -6.16
CA ALA A 448 -13.71 -12.10 -6.42
C ALA A 448 -12.62 -13.02 -6.98
N LEU A 449 -11.66 -12.43 -7.67
CA LEU A 449 -10.49 -13.11 -8.22
C LEU A 449 -9.21 -12.54 -7.60
N SER A 450 -8.18 -13.38 -7.42
CA SER A 450 -6.86 -12.90 -7.01
C SER A 450 -5.70 -13.71 -7.60
N LEU A 451 -4.55 -13.06 -7.70
CA LEU A 451 -3.29 -13.62 -8.20
C LEU A 451 -2.25 -13.67 -7.07
N ALA A 452 -1.44 -14.72 -7.05
CA ALA A 452 -0.36 -14.90 -6.07
C ALA A 452 0.98 -14.25 -6.49
N ALA A 453 1.01 -13.60 -7.66
CA ALA A 453 2.18 -12.92 -8.21
C ALA A 453 1.73 -11.76 -9.10
N ASP A 454 2.56 -10.71 -9.19
CA ASP A 454 2.31 -9.50 -9.98
C ASP A 454 2.96 -9.53 -11.37
N SER A 455 3.68 -10.61 -11.68
CA SER A 455 4.59 -10.72 -12.83
C SER A 455 4.81 -12.20 -13.21
N PHE A 456 4.85 -12.48 -14.51
CA PHE A 456 4.93 -13.82 -15.07
C PHE A 456 5.87 -13.88 -16.29
N VAL A 457 6.56 -15.01 -16.45
CA VAL A 457 7.46 -15.26 -17.60
C VAL A 457 6.99 -16.49 -18.37
N LEU A 458 6.68 -16.28 -19.66
CA LEU A 458 6.31 -17.31 -20.63
C LEU A 458 7.49 -17.56 -21.57
N LYS A 459 7.96 -18.80 -21.71
CA LYS A 459 8.99 -19.13 -22.69
C LYS A 459 8.36 -19.59 -24.01
N ALA A 460 8.91 -19.12 -25.12
CA ALA A 460 8.40 -19.45 -26.45
C ALA A 460 8.40 -20.96 -26.74
N GLY A 461 7.21 -21.55 -26.84
CA GLY A 461 7.01 -22.99 -27.06
C GLY A 461 6.86 -23.85 -25.80
N GLU A 462 7.05 -23.32 -24.59
CA GLU A 462 6.64 -23.96 -23.34
C GLU A 462 5.32 -23.32 -22.85
N PRO A 463 4.31 -24.08 -22.39
CA PRO A 463 3.09 -23.49 -21.84
C PRO A 463 3.34 -22.93 -20.43
N LEU A 464 2.82 -21.73 -20.17
CA LEU A 464 2.73 -21.13 -18.84
C LEU A 464 1.33 -21.39 -18.25
N GLU A 465 1.26 -21.84 -17.00
CA GLU A 465 0.01 -21.92 -16.23
C GLU A 465 -0.05 -20.81 -15.18
N ILE A 466 -0.93 -19.83 -15.35
CA ILE A 466 -1.20 -18.82 -14.32
C ILE A 466 -2.36 -19.32 -13.45
N ALA A 467 -2.10 -19.55 -12.15
CA ALA A 467 -3.12 -19.91 -11.19
C ALA A 467 -3.89 -18.68 -10.71
N VAL A 468 -5.21 -18.69 -10.91
CA VAL A 468 -6.14 -17.66 -10.46
C VAL A 468 -6.92 -18.23 -9.28
N THR A 469 -6.99 -17.52 -8.15
CA THR A 469 -7.81 -17.90 -7.00
C THR A 469 -9.20 -17.30 -7.14
N ILE A 470 -10.23 -18.06 -6.77
CA ILE A 470 -11.65 -17.69 -6.90
C ILE A 470 -12.31 -17.76 -5.53
N ASP A 471 -12.82 -16.61 -5.06
CA ASP A 471 -13.58 -16.45 -3.82
C ASP A 471 -15.07 -16.29 -4.16
N ARG A 472 -15.87 -17.36 -4.00
CA ARG A 472 -17.32 -17.36 -4.27
C ARG A 472 -18.10 -17.03 -3.00
N ARG A 473 -18.86 -15.93 -3.03
CA ARG A 473 -19.55 -15.34 -1.88
C ARG A 473 -21.05 -15.53 -1.96
N ASP A 474 -21.71 -15.53 -0.81
CA ASP A 474 -23.17 -15.52 -0.66
C ASP A 474 -23.94 -16.59 -1.47
N GLY A 475 -23.26 -17.69 -1.82
CA GLY A 475 -23.82 -18.81 -2.58
C GLY A 475 -23.59 -18.76 -4.09
N PHE A 476 -22.71 -17.89 -4.61
CA PHE A 476 -22.49 -17.70 -6.05
C PHE A 476 -22.18 -18.99 -6.81
N SER A 477 -23.19 -19.47 -7.55
CA SER A 477 -23.24 -20.81 -8.12
C SER A 477 -23.07 -20.89 -9.64
N GLU A 478 -23.05 -19.76 -10.36
CA GLU A 478 -22.89 -19.76 -11.82
C GLU A 478 -21.47 -20.17 -12.23
N PRO A 479 -21.28 -20.74 -13.43
CA PRO A 479 -19.96 -20.84 -14.04
C PRO A 479 -19.34 -19.44 -14.23
N ILE A 480 -18.03 -19.33 -14.02
CA ILE A 480 -17.26 -18.11 -14.31
C ILE A 480 -16.28 -18.44 -15.43
N GLU A 481 -16.39 -17.77 -16.57
CA GLU A 481 -15.39 -17.82 -17.63
C GLU A 481 -14.25 -16.86 -17.28
N VAL A 482 -13.02 -17.37 -17.17
CA VAL A 482 -11.85 -16.56 -16.85
C VAL A 482 -10.94 -16.45 -18.07
N SER A 483 -10.63 -15.23 -18.48
CA SER A 483 -9.80 -14.88 -19.64
C SER A 483 -8.56 -14.05 -19.24
N VAL A 484 -7.64 -13.89 -20.20
CA VAL A 484 -6.58 -12.87 -20.13
C VAL A 484 -6.88 -11.79 -21.16
N ASP A 485 -7.03 -10.56 -20.69
CA ASP A 485 -7.23 -9.36 -21.49
C ASP A 485 -5.90 -8.59 -21.57
N GLY A 486 -5.63 -7.90 -22.68
CA GLY A 486 -4.36 -7.17 -22.88
C GLY A 486 -3.16 -8.02 -23.31
N LEU A 487 -3.37 -9.26 -23.77
CA LEU A 487 -2.29 -10.13 -24.26
C LEU A 487 -1.44 -9.46 -25.36
N PRO A 488 -0.09 -9.49 -25.27
CA PRO A 488 0.79 -9.01 -26.33
C PRO A 488 0.67 -9.83 -27.64
N ASP A 489 1.03 -9.21 -28.76
CA ASP A 489 1.03 -9.83 -30.09
C ASP A 489 1.82 -11.16 -30.13
N GLY A 490 1.21 -12.20 -30.70
CA GLY A 490 1.81 -13.54 -30.83
C GLY A 490 1.69 -14.43 -29.58
N VAL A 491 1.00 -13.96 -28.53
CA VAL A 491 0.59 -14.75 -27.37
C VAL A 491 -0.85 -15.23 -27.53
N SER A 492 -1.22 -16.34 -26.89
CA SER A 492 -2.60 -16.83 -26.82
C SER A 492 -2.86 -17.51 -25.49
N ALA A 493 -4.01 -17.23 -24.87
CA ALA A 493 -4.46 -17.85 -23.63
C ALA A 493 -5.71 -18.71 -23.86
N GLU A 494 -5.74 -19.90 -23.26
CA GLU A 494 -6.95 -20.71 -23.14
C GLU A 494 -7.86 -20.12 -22.04
N THR A 495 -9.12 -19.83 -22.39
CA THR A 495 -10.15 -19.43 -21.40
C THR A 495 -10.47 -20.62 -20.50
N ALA A 496 -10.55 -20.39 -19.18
CA ALA A 496 -10.79 -21.44 -18.20
C ALA A 496 -12.11 -21.22 -17.46
N THR A 497 -12.95 -22.24 -17.39
CA THR A 497 -14.24 -22.19 -16.68
C THR A 497 -14.09 -22.66 -15.23
N SER A 498 -14.46 -21.80 -14.28
CA SER A 498 -14.71 -22.19 -12.90
C SER A 498 -16.14 -22.68 -12.76
N GLU A 499 -16.31 -23.94 -12.39
CA GLU A 499 -17.59 -24.48 -11.94
C GLU A 499 -17.82 -24.15 -10.46
N SER A 500 -19.06 -24.13 -9.98
CA SER A 500 -19.33 -23.88 -8.56
C SER A 500 -19.03 -25.07 -7.63
N LYS A 501 -18.60 -26.21 -8.19
CA LYS A 501 -18.26 -27.45 -7.48
C LYS A 501 -17.12 -28.19 -8.20
N GLY A 502 -16.40 -29.04 -7.47
CA GLY A 502 -15.23 -29.75 -7.99
C GLY A 502 -13.97 -28.89 -7.95
N ASP A 503 -12.92 -29.34 -8.65
CA ASP A 503 -11.56 -28.80 -8.47
C ASP A 503 -11.42 -27.34 -8.95
N SER A 504 -12.18 -26.93 -9.98
CA SER A 504 -12.16 -25.56 -10.51
C SER A 504 -12.95 -24.53 -9.67
N ALA A 505 -13.56 -24.94 -8.56
CA ALA A 505 -14.43 -24.08 -7.76
C ALA A 505 -13.72 -23.07 -6.86
N LYS A 506 -12.42 -23.25 -6.61
CA LYS A 506 -11.58 -22.34 -5.80
C LYS A 506 -10.37 -21.80 -6.55
N SER A 507 -9.99 -22.42 -7.66
CA SER A 507 -8.92 -21.92 -8.52
C SER A 507 -9.06 -22.48 -9.93
N VAL A 508 -8.72 -21.67 -10.93
CA VAL A 508 -8.50 -22.12 -12.31
C VAL A 508 -7.06 -21.86 -12.73
N LYS A 509 -6.59 -22.58 -13.74
CA LYS A 509 -5.32 -22.31 -14.39
C LYS A 509 -5.57 -21.76 -15.79
N LEU A 510 -5.10 -20.54 -16.06
CA LEU A 510 -5.05 -19.99 -17.40
C LEU A 510 -3.78 -20.47 -18.07
N LYS A 511 -3.95 -21.16 -19.20
CA LYS A 511 -2.84 -21.74 -19.95
C LYS A 511 -2.48 -20.80 -21.10
N LEU A 512 -1.32 -20.15 -20.98
CA LEU A 512 -0.76 -19.24 -21.98
C LEU A 512 0.29 -19.97 -22.81
N THR A 513 0.32 -19.65 -24.09
CA THR A 513 1.31 -20.14 -25.06
C THR A 513 1.71 -19.02 -26.02
N SER A 514 2.88 -19.13 -26.64
CA SER A 514 3.36 -18.16 -27.62
C SER A 514 4.16 -18.84 -28.73
N GLY A 515 4.19 -18.17 -29.90
CA GLY A 515 5.20 -18.45 -30.92
C GLY A 515 6.59 -17.97 -30.49
N LYS A 516 7.57 -18.06 -31.41
CA LYS A 516 8.92 -17.49 -31.19
C LYS A 516 8.94 -15.96 -31.40
N VAL A 517 8.09 -15.27 -30.65
CA VAL A 517 7.95 -13.81 -30.63
C VAL A 517 8.34 -13.31 -29.23
N GLY A 518 9.19 -12.28 -29.18
CA GLY A 518 9.56 -11.61 -27.94
C GLY A 518 8.61 -10.45 -27.71
N ALA A 519 7.88 -10.48 -26.60
CA ALA A 519 6.86 -9.50 -26.28
C ALA A 519 6.76 -9.31 -24.76
N THR A 520 6.37 -8.12 -24.30
CA THR A 520 6.27 -7.81 -22.86
C THR A 520 5.24 -6.71 -22.65
N GLY A 521 4.42 -6.81 -21.61
CA GLY A 521 3.32 -5.86 -21.38
C GLY A 521 2.51 -6.15 -20.11
N PRO A 522 1.65 -5.19 -19.70
CA PRO A 522 0.65 -5.44 -18.67
C PRO A 522 -0.46 -6.33 -19.23
N ILE A 523 -1.01 -7.21 -18.38
CA ILE A 523 -2.17 -8.06 -18.67
C ILE A 523 -3.16 -7.96 -17.51
N ARG A 524 -4.45 -8.09 -17.82
CA ARG A 524 -5.53 -8.20 -16.82
C ARG A 524 -6.15 -9.58 -16.92
N ILE A 525 -6.40 -10.21 -15.79
CA ILE A 525 -7.13 -11.49 -15.73
C ILE A 525 -8.56 -11.19 -15.31
N VAL A 526 -9.53 -11.60 -16.12
CA VAL A 526 -10.92 -11.16 -15.99
C VAL A 526 -11.86 -12.36 -15.92
N GLY A 527 -12.70 -12.40 -14.89
CA GLY A 527 -13.81 -13.35 -14.76
C GLY A 527 -15.11 -12.72 -15.22
N ARG A 528 -15.87 -13.46 -16.03
CA ARG A 528 -17.14 -13.04 -16.64
C ARG A 528 -18.21 -14.12 -16.42
N THR A 529 -19.47 -13.72 -16.30
CA THR A 529 -20.61 -14.64 -16.11
C THR A 529 -21.72 -14.33 -17.11
N GLY A 530 -22.39 -15.38 -17.60
CA GLY A 530 -23.40 -15.29 -18.67
C GLY A 530 -24.84 -15.43 -18.21
N GLY A 531 -25.12 -15.32 -16.91
CA GLY A 531 -26.47 -15.44 -16.34
C GLY A 531 -27.37 -14.22 -16.58
N ASP A 532 -28.57 -14.24 -16.00
CA ASP A 532 -29.58 -13.18 -16.13
C ASP A 532 -29.13 -11.81 -15.57
N THR A 533 -28.02 -11.78 -14.81
CA THR A 533 -27.34 -10.56 -14.37
C THR A 533 -25.83 -10.76 -14.52
N PRO A 534 -25.27 -10.47 -15.72
CA PRO A 534 -23.85 -10.68 -16.00
C PRO A 534 -22.95 -9.91 -15.03
N GLN A 535 -21.97 -10.60 -14.45
CA GLN A 535 -20.98 -10.00 -13.56
C GLN A 535 -19.59 -10.05 -14.21
N GLN A 536 -18.81 -8.98 -14.04
CA GLN A 536 -17.39 -8.92 -14.41
C GLN A 536 -16.54 -8.59 -13.16
N ARG A 537 -15.42 -9.29 -13.01
CA ARG A 537 -14.44 -9.06 -11.93
C ARG A 537 -13.03 -9.19 -12.50
N VAL A 538 -12.13 -8.28 -12.14
CA VAL A 538 -10.71 -8.37 -12.49
C VAL A 538 -9.96 -9.02 -11.32
N ALA A 539 -8.94 -9.81 -11.60
CA ALA A 539 -8.09 -10.42 -10.59
C ALA A 539 -7.06 -9.43 -10.06
N GLU A 540 -6.99 -9.31 -8.73
CA GLU A 540 -6.09 -8.38 -8.05
C GLU A 540 -4.97 -9.12 -7.31
N PHE A 541 -3.78 -8.52 -7.29
CA PHE A 541 -2.68 -8.89 -6.40
C PHE A 541 -2.40 -7.79 -5.39
N ASP A 542 -1.84 -8.17 -4.24
CA ASP A 542 -1.47 -7.26 -3.16
C ASP A 542 -0.06 -6.69 -3.42
N THR A 543 0.22 -5.44 -3.05
CA THR A 543 1.54 -4.81 -3.25
C THR A 543 2.43 -4.90 -2.00
N THR A 544 2.98 -3.78 -1.51
CA THR A 544 3.76 -3.70 -0.26
C THR A 544 2.89 -3.84 0.99
N ASP A 545 1.61 -3.49 0.90
CA ASP A 545 0.62 -3.62 1.97
C ASP A 545 -0.74 -4.02 1.35
N PRO A 546 -1.50 -5.00 1.91
CA PRO A 546 -2.75 -5.48 1.32
C PRO A 546 -3.89 -4.45 1.17
N ARG A 547 -3.77 -3.25 1.75
CA ARG A 547 -4.66 -2.11 1.48
C ARG A 547 -4.51 -1.58 0.05
N TRP A 548 -3.34 -1.76 -0.56
CA TRP A 548 -3.03 -1.35 -1.92
C TRP A 548 -2.99 -2.60 -2.82
N ARG A 549 -4.01 -2.74 -3.66
CA ARG A 549 -4.18 -3.87 -4.58
C ARG A 549 -4.20 -3.36 -6.03
N LEU A 550 -3.64 -4.13 -6.95
CA LEU A 550 -3.54 -3.76 -8.37
C LEU A 550 -4.04 -4.89 -9.29
N SER A 551 -4.58 -4.51 -10.44
CA SER A 551 -5.10 -5.41 -11.48
C SER A 551 -4.11 -5.72 -12.61
N ASP A 552 -3.11 -4.86 -12.80
CA ASP A 552 -2.24 -4.86 -13.99
C ASP A 552 -0.96 -5.66 -13.71
N ALA A 553 -1.11 -6.98 -13.80
CA ALA A 553 -0.02 -7.93 -13.69
C ALA A 553 0.87 -7.89 -14.94
N TRP A 554 2.13 -8.28 -14.82
CA TRP A 554 3.08 -8.22 -15.93
C TRP A 554 3.25 -9.57 -16.63
N LEU A 555 3.37 -9.56 -17.95
CA LEU A 555 3.80 -10.73 -18.74
C LEU A 555 5.04 -10.39 -19.56
N THR A 556 6.07 -11.25 -19.50
CA THR A 556 7.22 -11.23 -20.41
C THR A 556 7.33 -12.55 -21.16
N VAL A 557 7.59 -12.49 -22.46
CA VAL A 557 7.69 -13.64 -23.35
C VAL A 557 9.14 -13.77 -23.86
N THR A 558 9.86 -14.78 -23.38
CA THR A 558 11.27 -15.01 -23.72
C THR A 558 11.41 -15.93 -24.93
N THR A 559 12.16 -15.51 -25.95
CA THR A 559 12.36 -16.25 -27.22
C THR A 559 13.47 -17.31 -27.19
N LYS A 560 14.18 -17.41 -26.07
CA LYS A 560 15.37 -18.24 -25.85
C LYS A 560 14.98 -19.57 -25.22
#